data_AF-A0AAV8F6E9-F1
#
_entry.id   AF-A0AAV8F6E9-F1
#
_cell.length_a   1.000
_cell.length_b   1.000
_cell.length_c   1.000
_cell.angle_alpha   90.00
_cell.angle_beta   90.00
_cell.angle_gamma   90.00
#
_symmetry.space_group_name_H-M   'P 1'
#
loop_
_entity.id
_entity.type
_entity.pdbx_description
1 polymer ?
#
loop_
_entity_poly.entity_id
_entity_poly.type
_entity_poly.pdbx_seq_one_letter_code
_entity_poly.pdbx_strand_id
1 'polypeptide(L)'
;MALQAANANLSSLSFPSHTKRRTRTSNGRSCSRLNISASAAASPVASTSSRSIRLTYLEANSWIWDIGGVNVLVDPILVGNLDFGAPWMFDGAKKFLRNFKIDDLPDLDCLLITQSLDDHCHIKTLTPLSKRNPDLPVIATPNAESILQPLFSNVTYLEPGEKTDLEGKDGAKVSICATAGPVLGPPWQRPENGYIVKPGENGLSLYYEPHCVYNESFLENYRADVVITPVIKQVLPFFTLVSGQEDAIKLAKLLQAKYIVPMRNGDLDTKGVLSSILSSVGTMEAFQEMLVREIPNAKLLQPTPGLPLEISYSSIS
;
A
#
# COMPACT_ATOMS: atom_id res chain seq x y z
N MET A 1 1.31 -16.55 -10.41
CA MET A 1 2.18 -16.67 -11.61
C MET A 1 1.60 -17.52 -12.73
N ALA A 2 1.15 -18.77 -12.50
CA ALA A 2 0.53 -19.60 -13.57
C ALA A 2 -0.90 -19.20 -13.98
N LEU A 3 -1.62 -18.45 -13.13
CA LEU A 3 -3.02 -18.09 -13.32
C LEU A 3 -3.29 -17.02 -14.39
N GLN A 4 -2.41 -16.02 -14.51
CA GLN A 4 -2.70 -14.82 -15.32
C GLN A 4 -1.98 -14.82 -16.68
N ALA A 5 -0.97 -15.68 -16.87
CA ALA A 5 -0.29 -15.88 -18.15
C ALA A 5 -1.23 -16.42 -19.26
N ALA A 6 -2.39 -16.99 -18.90
CA ALA A 6 -3.35 -17.54 -19.86
C ALA A 6 -4.24 -16.50 -20.55
N ASN A 7 -4.39 -15.28 -20.00
CA ASN A 7 -5.37 -14.30 -20.47
C ASN A 7 -4.79 -13.10 -21.25
N ALA A 8 -3.47 -12.95 -21.34
CA ALA A 8 -2.83 -11.78 -21.95
C ALA A 8 -2.83 -11.73 -23.50
N ASN A 9 -3.49 -12.68 -24.18
CA ASN A 9 -3.37 -12.86 -25.64
C ASN A 9 -4.55 -12.34 -26.49
N LEU A 10 -5.45 -11.52 -25.95
CA LEU A 10 -6.66 -11.08 -26.68
C LEU A 10 -6.99 -9.60 -26.48
N SER A 11 -6.09 -8.67 -26.85
CA SER A 11 -6.47 -7.32 -27.31
C SER A 11 -5.25 -6.47 -27.68
N SER A 12 -4.78 -6.58 -28.93
CA SER A 12 -3.81 -5.64 -29.49
C SER A 12 -4.28 -5.16 -30.87
N LEU A 13 -5.05 -4.07 -30.88
CA LEU A 13 -5.25 -3.25 -32.07
C LEU A 13 -5.11 -1.79 -31.66
N SER A 14 -3.96 -1.23 -32.01
CA SER A 14 -3.55 0.15 -31.84
C SER A 14 -3.96 0.99 -33.05
N PHE A 15 -4.30 2.27 -32.83
CA PHE A 15 -4.26 3.32 -33.85
C PHE A 15 -3.78 4.65 -33.24
N PRO A 16 -3.03 5.49 -33.99
CA PRO A 16 -2.20 6.54 -33.42
C PRO A 16 -2.80 7.96 -33.43
N SER A 17 -2.33 8.74 -32.45
CA SER A 17 -2.00 10.18 -32.44
C SER A 17 -3.06 11.23 -32.80
N HIS A 18 -3.18 12.26 -31.94
CA HIS A 18 -2.88 13.65 -32.35
C HIS A 18 -2.66 14.58 -31.15
N THR A 19 -1.47 15.18 -31.13
CA THR A 19 -1.06 16.32 -30.31
C THR A 19 -1.77 17.60 -30.75
N LYS A 20 -2.17 18.45 -29.80
CA LYS A 20 -2.20 19.92 -29.99
C LYS A 20 -1.95 20.66 -28.68
N ARG A 21 -0.74 21.19 -28.60
CA ARG A 21 -0.23 22.16 -27.64
C ARG A 21 -0.93 23.52 -27.88
N ARG A 22 -1.40 24.20 -26.84
CA ARG A 22 -1.72 25.62 -26.92
C ARG A 22 -1.32 26.35 -25.65
N THR A 23 -0.24 27.11 -25.77
CA THR A 23 0.22 28.11 -24.82
C THR A 23 -0.71 29.32 -24.83
N ARG A 24 -0.96 29.91 -23.66
CA ARG A 24 -1.36 31.32 -23.58
C ARG A 24 -0.87 31.95 -22.28
N THR A 25 0.08 32.84 -22.44
CA THR A 25 0.59 33.82 -21.48
C THR A 25 -0.35 35.02 -21.39
N SER A 26 -0.52 35.61 -20.20
CA SER A 26 -0.56 37.07 -20.05
C SER A 26 -0.41 37.52 -18.59
N ASN A 27 0.54 38.45 -18.43
CA ASN A 27 0.91 39.25 -17.27
C ASN A 27 -0.23 40.09 -16.67
N GLY A 28 -0.05 40.53 -15.41
CA GLY A 28 -0.61 41.82 -14.96
C GLY A 28 -0.59 42.11 -13.46
N ARG A 29 0.52 42.73 -12.98
CA ARG A 29 0.66 43.79 -11.93
C ARG A 29 -0.28 43.77 -10.71
N SER A 30 0.23 43.52 -9.49
CA SER A 30 0.82 44.51 -8.55
C SER A 30 -0.10 45.66 -8.11
N CYS A 31 -0.49 45.68 -6.83
CA CYS A 31 -0.07 46.74 -5.90
C CYS A 31 -0.46 46.44 -4.44
N SER A 32 0.43 46.86 -3.56
CA SER A 32 0.50 46.78 -2.11
C SER A 32 -0.57 47.57 -1.36
N ARG A 33 -0.96 47.09 -0.17
CA ARG A 33 -1.28 47.92 1.00
C ARG A 33 -0.83 47.24 2.29
N LEU A 34 0.07 47.92 2.97
CA LEU A 34 0.51 47.68 4.34
C LEU A 34 -0.65 47.98 5.30
N ASN A 35 -0.94 47.07 6.22
CA ASN A 35 -1.61 47.40 7.48
C ASN A 35 -0.78 46.83 8.62
N ILE A 36 -0.19 47.75 9.38
CA ILE A 36 0.48 47.50 10.66
C ILE A 36 -0.60 47.57 11.73
N SER A 37 -0.77 46.49 12.49
CA SER A 37 -1.39 46.55 13.81
C SER A 37 -0.77 45.46 14.67
N ALA A 38 0.06 45.91 15.61
CA ALA A 38 0.66 45.09 16.64
C ALA A 38 -0.44 44.63 17.62
N SER A 39 -0.49 43.33 17.88
CA SER A 39 -1.11 42.81 19.10
C SER A 39 -0.27 41.64 19.60
N ALA A 40 -0.16 41.61 20.92
CA ALA A 40 0.67 40.82 21.80
C ALA A 40 0.99 39.39 21.35
N ALA A 41 2.25 39.03 21.62
CA ALA A 41 2.78 37.69 21.58
C ALA A 41 1.87 36.67 22.29
N ALA A 42 1.37 35.73 21.51
CA ALA A 42 1.22 34.35 21.95
C ALA A 42 1.98 33.53 20.92
N SER A 43 3.18 33.08 21.29
CA SER A 43 3.85 32.02 20.52
C SER A 43 2.84 30.90 20.37
N PRO A 44 2.49 30.45 19.15
CA PRO A 44 1.85 29.17 19.03
C PRO A 44 2.91 28.20 19.55
N VAL A 45 2.67 27.64 20.74
CA VAL A 45 3.28 26.37 21.08
C VAL A 45 2.81 25.48 19.96
N ALA A 46 3.66 25.29 18.94
CA ALA A 46 3.46 24.28 17.94
C ALA A 46 3.22 23.03 18.77
N SER A 47 1.99 22.54 18.76
CA SER A 47 1.73 21.20 19.22
C SER A 47 2.62 20.35 18.33
N THR A 48 3.76 19.93 18.88
CA THR A 48 4.44 18.72 18.47
C THR A 48 3.46 17.60 18.81
N SER A 49 2.34 17.54 18.09
CA SER A 49 1.54 16.33 18.01
C SER A 49 2.50 15.36 17.35
N SER A 50 3.09 14.48 18.15
CA SER A 50 3.63 13.23 17.65
C SER A 50 2.52 12.64 16.79
N ARG A 51 2.66 12.76 15.46
CA ARG A 51 1.60 12.30 14.57
C ARG A 51 1.64 10.79 14.61
N SER A 52 0.67 10.21 15.31
CA SER A 52 0.44 8.78 15.30
C SER A 52 0.15 8.32 13.88
N ILE A 53 0.44 7.05 13.59
CA ILE A 53 -0.05 6.37 12.40
C ILE A 53 -1.31 5.62 12.81
N ARG A 54 -2.35 5.69 12.00
CA ARG A 54 -3.54 4.85 12.18
C ARG A 54 -3.71 3.94 10.98
N LEU A 55 -3.72 2.63 11.23
CA LEU A 55 -3.79 1.59 10.22
C LEU A 55 -5.12 0.82 10.37
N THR A 56 -5.94 0.80 9.32
CA THR A 56 -7.17 -0.01 9.30
C THR A 56 -6.99 -1.12 8.28
N TYR A 57 -6.90 -2.36 8.76
CA TYR A 57 -6.82 -3.53 7.89
C TYR A 57 -8.21 -3.86 7.34
N LEU A 58 -8.32 -3.99 6.02
CA LEU A 58 -9.58 -4.29 5.35
C LEU A 58 -9.67 -5.74 4.85
N GLU A 59 -8.81 -6.65 5.28
CA GLU A 59 -8.64 -8.03 4.77
C GLU A 59 -8.00 -8.11 3.38
N ALA A 60 -7.44 -9.29 3.04
CA ALA A 60 -6.58 -9.48 1.86
C ALA A 60 -5.36 -8.54 1.89
N ASN A 61 -5.05 -7.86 0.79
CA ASN A 61 -4.00 -6.85 0.74
C ASN A 61 -4.52 -5.43 1.06
N SER A 62 -5.80 -5.28 1.40
CA SER A 62 -6.45 -3.97 1.48
C SER A 62 -6.23 -3.25 2.81
N TRP A 63 -5.88 -1.97 2.75
CA TRP A 63 -5.69 -1.12 3.93
C TRP A 63 -6.20 0.30 3.72
N ILE A 64 -6.55 0.96 4.83
CA ILE A 64 -6.59 2.42 4.92
C ILE A 64 -5.49 2.84 5.88
N TRP A 65 -4.62 3.75 5.44
CA TRP A 65 -3.62 4.38 6.28
C TRP A 65 -3.96 5.84 6.47
N ASP A 66 -3.83 6.30 7.71
CA ASP A 66 -3.75 7.71 8.06
C ASP A 66 -2.33 7.92 8.61
N ILE A 67 -1.48 8.52 7.78
CA ILE A 67 -0.05 8.69 8.06
C ILE A 67 0.32 10.15 7.87
N GLY A 68 0.70 10.80 8.97
CA GLY A 68 1.03 12.23 8.94
C GLY A 68 -0.15 13.15 8.59
N GLY A 69 -1.39 12.67 8.71
CA GLY A 69 -2.61 13.39 8.29
C GLY A 69 -2.96 13.20 6.81
N VAL A 70 -2.40 12.18 6.15
CA VAL A 70 -2.72 11.82 4.77
C VAL A 70 -3.42 10.46 4.74
N ASN A 71 -4.63 10.42 4.18
CA ASN A 71 -5.45 9.22 4.06
C ASN A 71 -5.14 8.48 2.74
N VAL A 72 -4.49 7.33 2.84
CA VAL A 72 -4.10 6.48 1.71
C VAL A 72 -4.94 5.20 1.70
N LEU A 73 -5.63 4.93 0.60
CA LEU A 73 -6.24 3.62 0.34
C LEU A 73 -5.23 2.74 -0.39
N VAL A 74 -5.00 1.52 0.08
CA VAL A 74 -3.97 0.61 -0.45
C VAL A 74 -4.61 -0.68 -0.93
N ASP A 75 -4.31 -1.08 -2.16
CA ASP A 75 -4.69 -2.36 -2.78
C ASP A 75 -6.15 -2.81 -2.48
N PRO A 76 -7.16 -2.00 -2.85
CA PRO A 76 -8.52 -2.19 -2.37
C PRO A 76 -9.28 -3.30 -3.11
N ILE A 77 -9.74 -4.29 -2.36
CA ILE A 77 -10.71 -5.33 -2.78
C ILE A 77 -11.99 -5.09 -1.99
N LEU A 78 -12.91 -4.28 -2.52
CA LEU A 78 -14.14 -3.86 -1.81
C LEU A 78 -15.43 -4.24 -2.55
N VAL A 79 -15.32 -4.74 -3.79
CA VAL A 79 -16.48 -5.05 -4.63
C VAL A 79 -16.38 -6.48 -5.14
N GLY A 80 -17.24 -7.35 -4.61
CA GLY A 80 -17.25 -8.77 -4.95
C GLY A 80 -16.07 -9.53 -4.34
N ASN A 81 -15.97 -10.80 -4.70
CA ASN A 81 -14.89 -11.68 -4.26
C ASN A 81 -13.67 -11.54 -5.17
N LEU A 82 -12.51 -11.93 -4.63
CA LEU A 82 -11.28 -12.09 -5.40
C LEU A 82 -11.35 -13.41 -6.17
N ASP A 83 -11.37 -13.35 -7.50
CA ASP A 83 -11.54 -14.54 -8.35
C ASP A 83 -10.55 -14.64 -9.52
N PHE A 84 -9.65 -13.67 -9.70
CA PHE A 84 -8.69 -13.62 -10.81
C PHE A 84 -9.34 -13.78 -12.21
N GLY A 85 -10.63 -13.40 -12.34
CA GLY A 85 -11.43 -13.59 -13.56
C GLY A 85 -11.88 -15.05 -13.82
N ALA A 86 -11.60 -15.98 -12.90
CA ALA A 86 -11.96 -17.39 -13.01
C ALA A 86 -12.53 -17.95 -11.68
N PRO A 87 -13.79 -17.62 -11.31
CA PRO A 87 -14.42 -18.03 -10.04
C PRO A 87 -14.43 -19.54 -9.79
N TRP A 88 -14.48 -20.34 -10.85
CA TRP A 88 -14.43 -21.80 -10.74
C TRP A 88 -13.05 -22.31 -10.30
N MET A 89 -12.00 -21.54 -10.57
CA MET A 89 -10.62 -21.88 -10.23
C MET A 89 -10.26 -21.37 -8.84
N PHE A 90 -10.62 -20.13 -8.53
CA PHE A 90 -10.44 -19.51 -7.22
C PHE A 90 -11.56 -18.50 -6.97
N ASP A 91 -12.15 -18.55 -5.78
CA ASP A 91 -13.14 -17.58 -5.30
C ASP A 91 -12.87 -17.32 -3.82
N GLY A 92 -12.30 -16.15 -3.49
CA GLY A 92 -11.92 -15.73 -2.16
C GLY A 92 -12.81 -14.62 -1.63
N ALA A 93 -13.67 -14.93 -0.66
CA ALA A 93 -14.51 -13.96 0.02
C ALA A 93 -13.84 -13.47 1.32
N LYS A 94 -14.07 -12.20 1.67
CA LYS A 94 -13.72 -11.67 2.99
C LYS A 94 -14.47 -12.42 4.09
N LYS A 95 -13.83 -12.60 5.25
CA LYS A 95 -14.40 -13.29 6.41
C LYS A 95 -15.25 -12.35 7.25
N PHE A 96 -14.77 -11.13 7.48
CA PHE A 96 -15.34 -10.22 8.48
C PHE A 96 -16.04 -9.01 7.86
N LEU A 97 -15.44 -8.37 6.86
CA LEU A 97 -15.88 -7.11 6.27
C LEU A 97 -16.71 -7.32 4.99
N ARG A 98 -17.56 -8.33 4.96
CA ARG A 98 -18.39 -8.66 3.79
C ARG A 98 -19.34 -7.54 3.35
N ASN A 99 -19.72 -6.67 4.28
CA ASN A 99 -20.64 -5.56 4.05
C ASN A 99 -19.94 -4.20 3.90
N PHE A 100 -18.61 -4.15 4.08
CA PHE A 100 -17.84 -2.91 3.92
C PHE A 100 -17.75 -2.57 2.43
N LYS A 101 -18.15 -1.35 2.07
CA LYS A 101 -18.30 -0.89 0.69
C LYS A 101 -17.43 0.33 0.44
N ILE A 102 -17.34 0.71 -0.83
CA ILE A 102 -16.70 1.96 -1.25
C ILE A 102 -17.30 3.15 -0.49
N ASP A 103 -18.61 3.18 -0.27
CA ASP A 103 -19.28 4.29 0.44
C ASP A 103 -18.86 4.44 1.91
N ASP A 104 -18.33 3.38 2.53
CA ASP A 104 -17.84 3.38 3.91
C ASP A 104 -16.40 3.93 4.02
N LEU A 105 -15.72 4.18 2.90
CA LEU A 105 -14.38 4.75 2.88
C LEU A 105 -14.38 6.19 3.42
N PRO A 106 -13.35 6.59 4.18
CA PRO A 106 -13.15 7.99 4.56
C PRO A 106 -12.78 8.82 3.32
N ASP A 107 -12.69 10.13 3.49
CA ASP A 107 -12.12 11.00 2.48
C ASP A 107 -10.67 10.60 2.20
N LEU A 108 -10.39 10.26 0.95
CA LEU A 108 -9.07 9.79 0.50
C LEU A 108 -8.27 10.94 -0.11
N ASP A 109 -6.97 10.93 0.17
CA ASP A 109 -5.98 11.80 -0.47
C ASP A 109 -5.25 11.08 -1.61
N CYS A 110 -5.11 9.76 -1.53
CA CYS A 110 -4.40 8.97 -2.53
C CYS A 110 -4.88 7.51 -2.55
N LEU A 111 -4.81 6.90 -3.73
CA LEU A 111 -4.81 5.45 -3.92
C LEU A 111 -3.36 4.99 -4.13
N LEU A 112 -2.94 3.92 -3.45
CA LEU A 112 -1.65 3.26 -3.65
C LEU A 112 -1.89 1.84 -4.17
N ILE A 113 -1.31 1.51 -5.33
CA ILE A 113 -1.38 0.17 -5.94
C ILE A 113 0.01 -0.42 -6.00
N THR A 114 0.23 -1.52 -5.28
CA THR A 114 1.58 -2.09 -5.13
C THR A 114 1.96 -3.06 -6.23
N GLN A 115 1.00 -3.82 -6.73
CA GLN A 115 1.19 -4.82 -7.77
C GLN A 115 0.09 -4.75 -8.83
N SER A 116 0.36 -5.31 -10.01
CA SER A 116 -0.59 -5.36 -11.12
C SER A 116 -1.61 -6.51 -11.03
N LEU A 117 -1.42 -7.46 -10.12
CA LEU A 117 -2.28 -8.65 -9.97
C LEU A 117 -3.63 -8.31 -9.32
N ASP A 118 -4.66 -9.13 -9.58
CA ASP A 118 -6.04 -8.87 -9.17
C ASP A 118 -6.24 -8.78 -7.64
N ASP A 119 -5.37 -9.41 -6.85
CA ASP A 119 -5.36 -9.32 -5.38
C ASP A 119 -4.75 -8.01 -4.86
N HIS A 120 -4.36 -7.11 -5.76
CA HIS A 120 -3.89 -5.76 -5.48
C HIS A 120 -4.62 -4.71 -6.33
N CYS A 121 -4.57 -4.86 -7.65
CA CYS A 121 -5.15 -3.97 -8.65
C CYS A 121 -6.56 -4.43 -9.08
N HIS A 122 -7.46 -4.57 -8.11
CA HIS A 122 -8.76 -5.22 -8.34
C HIS A 122 -9.72 -4.36 -9.18
N ILE A 123 -9.83 -4.66 -10.48
CA ILE A 123 -10.61 -3.85 -11.44
C ILE A 123 -12.08 -3.65 -11.05
N LYS A 124 -12.71 -4.65 -10.41
CA LYS A 124 -14.11 -4.56 -9.93
C LYS A 124 -14.27 -3.51 -8.83
N THR A 125 -13.25 -3.30 -8.01
CA THR A 125 -13.22 -2.20 -7.02
C THR A 125 -12.85 -0.89 -7.69
N LEU A 126 -11.82 -0.88 -8.54
CA LEU A 126 -11.24 0.34 -9.10
C LEU A 126 -12.17 1.05 -10.08
N THR A 127 -13.00 0.31 -10.81
CA THR A 127 -13.96 0.88 -11.78
C THR A 127 -15.03 1.78 -11.13
N PRO A 128 -15.75 1.36 -10.08
CA PRO A 128 -16.66 2.27 -9.37
C PRO A 128 -15.91 3.32 -8.53
N LEU A 129 -14.73 3.00 -7.98
CA LEU A 129 -13.93 3.97 -7.22
C LEU A 129 -13.51 5.17 -8.09
N SER A 130 -12.99 4.93 -9.30
CA SER A 130 -12.62 5.98 -10.26
C SER A 130 -13.81 6.85 -10.66
N LYS A 131 -15.02 6.28 -10.77
CA LYS A 131 -16.24 7.07 -11.03
C LYS A 131 -16.64 7.95 -9.86
N ARG A 132 -16.44 7.47 -8.62
CA ARG A 132 -16.74 8.21 -7.39
C ARG A 132 -15.72 9.32 -7.12
N ASN A 133 -14.45 9.05 -7.39
CA ASN A 133 -13.33 9.95 -7.12
C ASN A 133 -12.43 10.10 -8.37
N PRO A 134 -12.91 10.76 -9.44
CA PRO A 134 -12.19 10.83 -10.72
C PRO A 134 -10.84 11.56 -10.64
N ASP A 135 -10.72 12.50 -9.70
CA ASP A 135 -9.50 13.29 -9.50
C ASP A 135 -8.56 12.70 -8.43
N LEU A 136 -8.87 11.52 -7.87
CA LEU A 136 -8.04 10.88 -6.84
C LEU A 136 -6.63 10.63 -7.39
N PRO A 137 -5.59 11.21 -6.79
CA PRO A 137 -4.21 10.87 -7.12
C PRO A 137 -3.97 9.37 -6.90
N VAL A 138 -3.29 8.74 -7.85
CA VAL A 138 -2.90 7.34 -7.76
C VAL A 138 -1.38 7.24 -7.82
N ILE A 139 -0.79 6.48 -6.91
CA ILE A 139 0.63 6.09 -6.96
C ILE A 139 0.66 4.59 -7.19
N ALA A 140 1.45 4.13 -8.16
CA ALA A 140 1.43 2.72 -8.55
C ALA A 140 2.76 2.19 -9.07
N THR A 141 2.88 0.86 -9.10
CA THR A 141 3.86 0.14 -9.94
C THR A 141 3.61 0.42 -11.43
N PRO A 142 4.65 0.60 -12.27
CA PRO A 142 4.50 0.70 -13.72
C PRO A 142 3.80 -0.52 -14.35
N ASN A 143 3.87 -1.69 -13.71
CA ASN A 143 3.20 -2.90 -14.24
C ASN A 143 1.67 -2.76 -14.28
N ALA A 144 1.08 -1.90 -13.44
CA ALA A 144 -0.37 -1.68 -13.38
C ALA A 144 -0.88 -0.66 -14.42
N GLU A 145 -0.01 -0.08 -15.26
CA GLU A 145 -0.35 1.03 -16.15
C GLU A 145 -1.53 0.70 -17.09
N SER A 146 -1.51 -0.47 -17.72
CA SER A 146 -2.57 -0.89 -18.65
C SER A 146 -3.96 -1.04 -17.99
N ILE A 147 -4.00 -1.28 -16.67
CA ILE A 147 -5.23 -1.42 -15.88
C ILE A 147 -5.70 -0.04 -15.38
N LEU A 148 -4.77 0.82 -14.96
CA LEU A 148 -5.06 2.09 -14.30
C LEU A 148 -5.30 3.24 -15.29
N GLN A 149 -4.60 3.28 -16.42
CA GLN A 149 -4.70 4.34 -17.42
C GLN A 149 -6.15 4.57 -17.92
N PRO A 150 -6.98 3.53 -18.17
CA PRO A 150 -8.37 3.73 -18.56
C PRO A 150 -9.28 4.23 -17.43
N LEU A 151 -8.86 4.13 -16.17
CA LEU A 151 -9.68 4.40 -14.99
C LEU A 151 -9.35 5.75 -14.32
N PHE A 152 -8.08 6.13 -14.26
CA PHE A 152 -7.62 7.31 -13.52
C PHE A 152 -6.79 8.23 -14.42
N SER A 153 -7.01 9.54 -14.32
CA SER A 153 -6.27 10.54 -15.11
C SER A 153 -5.01 11.08 -14.42
N ASN A 154 -4.89 10.89 -13.10
CA ASN A 154 -3.77 11.38 -12.29
C ASN A 154 -3.02 10.21 -11.65
N VAL A 155 -2.13 9.57 -12.41
CA VAL A 155 -1.36 8.41 -11.95
C VAL A 155 0.15 8.72 -12.00
N THR A 156 0.82 8.52 -10.88
CA THR A 156 2.27 8.56 -10.74
C THR A 156 2.80 7.13 -10.64
N TYR A 157 3.45 6.66 -11.69
CA TYR A 157 4.13 5.36 -11.67
C TYR A 157 5.55 5.53 -11.11
N LEU A 158 5.95 4.65 -10.19
CA LEU A 158 7.27 4.69 -9.55
C LEU A 158 8.01 3.38 -9.78
N GLU A 159 9.17 3.44 -10.44
CA GLU A 159 10.13 2.34 -10.47
C GLU A 159 10.85 2.23 -9.10
N PRO A 160 11.38 1.05 -8.72
CA PRO A 160 12.15 0.90 -7.49
C PRO A 160 13.27 1.95 -7.35
N GLY A 161 13.28 2.66 -6.22
CA GLY A 161 14.21 3.76 -5.94
C GLY A 161 13.67 5.15 -6.25
N GLU A 162 12.62 5.26 -7.08
CA GLU A 162 11.94 6.53 -7.33
C GLU A 162 11.07 6.94 -6.15
N LYS A 163 10.88 8.26 -6.04
CA LYS A 163 10.17 8.89 -4.94
C LYS A 163 9.22 9.96 -5.47
N THR A 164 8.11 10.13 -4.76
CA THR A 164 7.22 11.27 -4.92
C THR A 164 6.81 11.79 -3.55
N ASP A 165 6.57 13.09 -3.47
CA ASP A 165 5.89 13.67 -2.32
C ASP A 165 4.39 13.75 -2.63
N LEU A 166 3.58 13.40 -1.63
CA LEU A 166 2.13 13.48 -1.67
C LEU A 166 1.70 14.55 -0.66
N GLU A 167 0.93 15.51 -1.13
CA GLU A 167 0.29 16.54 -0.30
C GLU A 167 -1.19 16.20 -0.16
N GLY A 168 -1.63 15.90 1.07
CA GLY A 168 -3.04 15.68 1.40
C GLY A 168 -3.82 16.99 1.33
N LYS A 169 -5.15 16.88 1.31
CA LYS A 169 -6.06 18.04 1.14
C LYS A 169 -5.88 19.12 2.20
N ASP A 170 -5.46 18.73 3.41
CA ASP A 170 -5.21 19.64 4.53
C ASP A 170 -3.78 20.22 4.55
N GLY A 171 -3.00 20.01 3.48
CA GLY A 171 -1.62 20.48 3.33
C GLY A 171 -0.57 19.61 4.03
N ALA A 172 -0.99 18.50 4.64
CA ALA A 172 -0.08 17.48 5.18
C ALA A 172 0.77 16.86 4.07
N LYS A 173 2.05 16.56 4.33
CA LYS A 173 2.98 16.02 3.32
C LYS A 173 3.61 14.72 3.78
N VAL A 174 3.63 13.74 2.88
CA VAL A 174 4.33 12.47 3.07
C VAL A 174 5.20 12.17 1.84
N SER A 175 6.40 11.65 2.07
CA SER A 175 7.27 11.16 1.00
C SER A 175 7.07 9.66 0.83
N ILE A 176 6.89 9.22 -0.42
CA ILE A 176 6.65 7.83 -0.79
C ILE A 176 7.77 7.37 -1.71
N CYS A 177 8.43 6.27 -1.35
CA CYS A 177 9.53 5.67 -2.10
C CYS A 177 9.16 4.23 -2.50
N ALA A 178 9.21 3.92 -3.79
CA ALA A 178 9.03 2.55 -4.25
C ALA A 178 10.29 1.72 -3.97
N THR A 179 10.09 0.45 -3.63
CA THR A 179 11.17 -0.53 -3.39
C THR A 179 10.90 -1.79 -4.20
N ALA A 180 11.95 -2.46 -4.68
CA ALA A 180 11.79 -3.68 -5.46
C ALA A 180 11.24 -4.83 -4.61
N GLY A 181 10.09 -5.35 -5.03
CA GLY A 181 9.47 -6.57 -4.54
C GLY A 181 9.71 -7.77 -5.48
N PRO A 182 8.77 -8.74 -5.57
CA PRO A 182 8.95 -9.92 -6.40
C PRO A 182 8.80 -9.65 -7.90
N VAL A 183 9.50 -10.43 -8.74
CA VAL A 183 9.24 -10.49 -10.18
C VAL A 183 8.17 -11.55 -10.45
N LEU A 184 6.94 -11.12 -10.75
CA LEU A 184 5.77 -12.00 -10.88
C LEU A 184 5.43 -12.36 -12.33
N GLY A 185 6.45 -12.80 -13.06
CA GLY A 185 6.33 -13.20 -14.46
C GLY A 185 7.67 -13.71 -15.00
N PRO A 186 7.92 -13.59 -16.32
CA PRO A 186 9.21 -13.91 -16.88
C PRO A 186 10.34 -13.12 -16.20
N PRO A 187 11.57 -13.66 -16.10
CA PRO A 187 12.65 -13.06 -15.32
C PRO A 187 13.11 -11.67 -15.82
N TRP A 188 12.72 -11.27 -17.03
CA TRP A 188 12.99 -9.95 -17.60
C TRP A 188 11.87 -8.92 -17.33
N GLN A 189 10.77 -9.33 -16.69
CA GLN A 189 9.72 -8.41 -16.28
C GLN A 189 10.21 -7.53 -15.12
N ARG A 190 9.66 -6.32 -15.03
CA ARG A 190 9.91 -5.43 -13.90
C ARG A 190 9.44 -6.10 -12.59
N PRO A 191 10.16 -5.92 -11.48
CA PRO A 191 9.63 -6.30 -10.18
C PRO A 191 8.35 -5.51 -9.88
N GLU A 192 7.48 -6.09 -9.05
CA GLU A 192 6.43 -5.34 -8.39
C GLU A 192 7.00 -4.53 -7.21
N ASN A 193 6.18 -3.68 -6.58
CA ASN A 193 6.67 -2.75 -5.58
C ASN A 193 6.28 -3.14 -4.14
N GLY A 194 7.20 -2.88 -3.23
CA GLY A 194 6.91 -2.47 -1.85
C GLY A 194 7.07 -0.94 -1.72
N TYR A 195 6.71 -0.36 -0.57
CA TYR A 195 6.79 1.10 -0.38
C TYR A 195 7.28 1.49 1.01
N ILE A 196 8.18 2.48 1.05
CA ILE A 196 8.53 3.22 2.27
C ILE A 196 7.79 4.56 2.25
N VAL A 197 7.03 4.84 3.30
CA VAL A 197 6.27 6.08 3.49
C VAL A 197 6.82 6.83 4.71
N LYS A 198 7.18 8.10 4.52
CA LYS A 198 7.78 8.94 5.56
C LYS A 198 6.99 10.24 5.74
N PRO A 199 6.31 10.43 6.90
CA PRO A 199 5.63 11.67 7.24
C PRO A 199 6.59 12.66 7.93
N GLY A 200 7.08 13.67 7.20
CA GLY A 200 7.95 14.72 7.76
C GLY A 200 9.15 14.20 8.58
N GLU A 201 9.81 15.08 9.34
CA GLU A 201 10.99 14.70 10.15
C GLU A 201 10.63 13.99 11.47
N ASN A 202 9.44 14.25 12.02
CA ASN A 202 9.06 13.81 13.37
C ASN A 202 7.98 12.72 13.41
N GLY A 203 7.58 12.19 12.25
CA GLY A 203 6.56 11.14 12.18
C GLY A 203 7.18 9.74 12.07
N LEU A 204 6.40 8.73 12.46
CA LEU A 204 6.81 7.34 12.31
C LEU A 204 6.88 6.98 10.82
N SER A 205 7.95 6.33 10.41
CA SER A 205 8.11 5.81 9.05
C SER A 205 7.46 4.43 8.92
N LEU A 206 6.81 4.18 7.79
CA LEU A 206 6.12 2.94 7.47
C LEU A 206 6.80 2.25 6.28
N TYR A 207 7.01 0.94 6.37
CA TYR A 207 7.32 0.10 5.24
C TYR A 207 6.19 -0.91 5.01
N TYR A 208 5.70 -1.00 3.78
CA TYR A 208 4.72 -1.98 3.34
C TYR A 208 5.33 -2.89 2.30
N GLU A 209 5.37 -4.19 2.61
CA GLU A 209 5.84 -5.25 1.72
C GLU A 209 4.78 -6.35 1.62
N PRO A 210 4.02 -6.41 0.51
CA PRO A 210 2.81 -7.23 0.45
C PRO A 210 3.04 -8.75 0.41
N HIS A 211 4.23 -9.22 0.01
CA HIS A 211 4.51 -10.66 -0.14
C HIS A 211 5.69 -11.14 0.71
N CYS A 212 6.28 -10.27 1.52
CA CYS A 212 7.53 -10.54 2.25
C CYS A 212 8.67 -10.97 1.32
N VAL A 213 8.71 -10.42 0.09
CA VAL A 213 9.77 -10.65 -0.89
C VAL A 213 10.34 -9.30 -1.31
N TYR A 214 11.59 -9.04 -0.96
CA TYR A 214 12.19 -7.71 -1.06
C TYR A 214 13.66 -7.79 -1.45
N ASN A 215 14.19 -6.70 -2.01
CA ASN A 215 15.61 -6.57 -2.30
C ASN A 215 16.40 -6.14 -1.03
N GLU A 216 17.14 -7.09 -0.44
CA GLU A 216 17.94 -6.84 0.77
C GLU A 216 18.97 -5.73 0.59
N SER A 217 19.82 -5.81 -0.45
CA SER A 217 20.89 -4.83 -0.70
C SER A 217 20.37 -3.41 -0.89
N PHE A 218 19.15 -3.28 -1.43
CA PHE A 218 18.49 -2.00 -1.56
C PHE A 218 18.04 -1.48 -0.19
N LEU A 219 17.37 -2.33 0.62
CA LEU A 219 16.80 -1.95 1.91
C LEU A 219 17.83 -1.75 3.03
N GLU A 220 19.07 -2.24 2.90
CA GLU A 220 20.16 -2.01 3.87
C GLU A 220 20.37 -0.52 4.19
N ASN A 221 20.12 0.35 3.20
CA ASN A 221 20.27 1.80 3.30
C ASN A 221 19.02 2.53 3.82
N TYR A 222 17.97 1.78 4.18
CA TYR A 222 16.69 2.33 4.62
C TYR A 222 16.33 1.87 6.03
N ARG A 223 15.43 2.63 6.65
CA ARG A 223 14.87 2.37 7.98
C ARG A 223 13.37 2.61 7.94
N ALA A 224 12.64 1.84 8.74
CA ALA A 224 11.21 1.98 8.93
C ALA A 224 10.85 1.67 10.39
N ASP A 225 10.08 2.53 11.04
CA ASP A 225 9.62 2.31 12.42
C ASP A 225 8.54 1.23 12.47
N VAL A 226 7.64 1.23 11.49
CA VAL A 226 6.53 0.28 11.33
C VAL A 226 6.76 -0.54 10.06
N VAL A 227 6.65 -1.87 10.17
CA VAL A 227 6.67 -2.79 9.02
C VAL A 227 5.33 -3.52 8.94
N ILE A 228 4.62 -3.35 7.83
CA ILE A 228 3.45 -4.16 7.46
C ILE A 228 3.91 -5.20 6.45
N THR A 229 3.79 -6.48 6.80
CA THR A 229 4.19 -7.60 5.93
C THR A 229 3.49 -8.89 6.34
N PRO A 230 3.29 -9.87 5.44
CA PRO A 230 2.87 -11.21 5.82
C PRO A 230 3.87 -11.89 6.75
N VAL A 231 3.35 -12.58 7.76
CA VAL A 231 4.16 -13.36 8.72
C VAL A 231 3.90 -14.85 8.63
N ILE A 232 2.87 -15.28 7.91
CA ILE A 232 2.54 -16.68 7.64
C ILE A 232 2.70 -16.92 6.15
N LYS A 233 3.44 -17.97 5.79
CA LYS A 233 3.72 -18.31 4.38
C LYS A 233 2.45 -18.87 3.74
N GLN A 234 2.20 -18.52 2.48
CA GLN A 234 1.21 -19.16 1.63
C GLN A 234 1.92 -19.89 0.49
N VAL A 235 1.65 -21.18 0.35
CA VAL A 235 2.35 -22.04 -0.61
C VAL A 235 1.38 -22.88 -1.43
N LEU A 236 1.73 -23.07 -2.70
CA LEU A 236 1.25 -24.14 -3.56
C LEU A 236 2.30 -25.25 -3.59
N PRO A 237 1.96 -26.46 -4.06
CA PRO A 237 2.97 -27.47 -4.36
C PRO A 237 4.08 -26.87 -5.24
N PHE A 238 5.32 -26.90 -4.74
CA PHE A 238 6.55 -26.41 -5.41
C PHE A 238 6.70 -24.88 -5.56
N PHE A 239 5.74 -24.06 -5.11
CA PHE A 239 5.81 -22.60 -5.26
C PHE A 239 5.39 -21.86 -3.98
N THR A 240 6.23 -20.93 -3.53
CA THR A 240 5.85 -19.97 -2.49
C THR A 240 5.17 -18.77 -3.13
N LEU A 241 3.94 -18.47 -2.72
CA LEU A 241 3.19 -17.31 -3.20
C LEU A 241 3.40 -16.08 -2.31
N VAL A 242 3.48 -16.31 -1.00
CA VAL A 242 3.70 -15.29 0.02
C VAL A 242 4.70 -15.86 1.02
N SER A 243 5.78 -15.13 1.27
CA SER A 243 6.79 -15.46 2.27
C SER A 243 6.36 -15.00 3.68
N GLY A 244 7.15 -15.30 4.70
CA GLY A 244 6.82 -14.96 6.08
C GLY A 244 7.78 -15.63 7.06
N GLN A 245 7.38 -15.73 8.34
CA GLN A 245 8.18 -16.38 9.38
C GLN A 245 9.59 -15.78 9.47
N GLU A 246 10.64 -16.56 9.19
CA GLU A 246 12.03 -16.12 9.24
C GLU A 246 12.32 -14.95 8.30
N ASP A 247 11.69 -14.92 7.12
CA ASP A 247 11.86 -13.85 6.14
C ASP A 247 11.34 -12.52 6.70
N ALA A 248 10.21 -12.54 7.42
CA ALA A 248 9.64 -11.35 8.05
C ALA A 248 10.50 -10.87 9.23
N ILE A 249 11.13 -11.77 9.98
CA ILE A 249 12.11 -11.40 11.01
C ILE A 249 13.34 -10.75 10.38
N LYS A 250 13.85 -11.31 9.28
CA LYS A 250 14.99 -10.76 8.55
C LYS A 250 14.68 -9.35 8.04
N LEU A 251 13.48 -9.15 7.48
CA LEU A 251 13.01 -7.84 7.02
C LEU A 251 12.95 -6.83 8.18
N ALA A 252 12.34 -7.22 9.30
CA ALA A 252 12.21 -6.36 10.46
C ALA A 252 13.59 -5.96 11.04
N LYS A 253 14.55 -6.90 11.08
CA LYS A 253 15.95 -6.60 11.46
C LYS A 253 16.60 -5.62 10.51
N LEU A 254 16.48 -5.86 9.21
CA LEU A 254 17.09 -5.06 8.16
C LEU A 254 16.66 -3.58 8.25
N LEU A 255 15.36 -3.36 8.48
CA LEU A 255 14.78 -2.02 8.59
C LEU A 255 14.85 -1.42 9.99
N GLN A 256 15.34 -2.17 10.98
CA GLN A 256 15.37 -1.80 12.39
C GLN A 256 13.98 -1.43 12.93
N ALA A 257 12.98 -2.25 12.58
CA ALA A 257 11.59 -2.02 12.91
C ALA A 257 11.33 -2.04 14.41
N LYS A 258 10.49 -1.10 14.87
CA LYS A 258 9.98 -1.04 16.26
C LYS A 258 8.62 -1.72 16.38
N TYR A 259 7.83 -1.67 15.33
CA TYR A 259 6.49 -2.23 15.27
C TYR A 259 6.34 -3.13 14.05
N ILE A 260 5.91 -4.36 14.26
CA ILE A 260 5.56 -5.29 13.19
C ILE A 260 4.04 -5.43 13.20
N VAL A 261 3.42 -5.14 12.07
CA VAL A 261 1.98 -5.25 11.87
C VAL A 261 1.75 -6.37 10.86
N PRO A 262 1.34 -7.57 11.31
CA PRO A 262 1.22 -8.71 10.42
C PRO A 262 0.02 -8.55 9.50
N MET A 263 0.22 -8.81 8.21
CA MET A 263 -0.86 -8.91 7.24
C MET A 263 -1.26 -10.38 7.03
N ARG A 264 -2.56 -10.65 6.98
CA ARG A 264 -3.11 -12.00 6.74
C ARG A 264 -3.82 -12.05 5.38
N ASN A 265 -3.08 -11.74 4.33
CA ASN A 265 -3.64 -11.57 2.99
C ASN A 265 -4.30 -12.82 2.41
N GLY A 266 -3.82 -14.02 2.79
CA GLY A 266 -4.45 -15.30 2.42
C GLY A 266 -5.64 -15.73 3.30
N ASP A 267 -5.99 -14.98 4.35
CA ASP A 267 -7.05 -15.37 5.30
C ASP A 267 -8.46 -15.05 4.78
N LEU A 268 -8.83 -15.69 3.68
CA LEU A 268 -10.12 -15.54 3.00
C LEU A 268 -10.94 -16.84 3.11
N ASP A 269 -12.26 -16.72 2.99
CA ASP A 269 -13.13 -17.88 2.76
C ASP A 269 -13.02 -18.28 1.29
N THR A 270 -12.20 -19.29 1.01
CA THR A 270 -11.84 -19.69 -0.35
C THR A 270 -12.59 -20.90 -0.86
N LYS A 271 -12.91 -20.90 -2.16
CA LYS A 271 -13.47 -22.03 -2.92
C LYS A 271 -12.72 -22.18 -4.25
N GLY A 272 -12.95 -23.32 -4.91
CA GLY A 272 -12.40 -23.63 -6.23
C GLY A 272 -11.30 -24.67 -6.18
N VAL A 273 -10.73 -24.98 -7.36
CA VAL A 273 -9.69 -26.01 -7.48
C VAL A 273 -8.43 -25.60 -6.73
N LEU A 274 -8.03 -24.33 -6.80
CA LEU A 274 -6.78 -23.86 -6.21
C LEU A 274 -6.81 -23.79 -4.69
N SER A 275 -7.98 -23.53 -4.09
CA SER A 275 -8.11 -23.50 -2.64
C SER A 275 -7.81 -24.86 -2.00
N SER A 276 -7.99 -25.97 -2.73
CA SER A 276 -7.71 -27.33 -2.26
C SER A 276 -6.22 -27.68 -2.16
N ILE A 277 -5.36 -26.95 -2.86
CA ILE A 277 -3.91 -27.17 -2.91
C ILE A 277 -3.12 -26.03 -2.25
N LEU A 278 -3.80 -24.92 -1.90
CA LEU A 278 -3.21 -23.82 -1.15
C LEU A 278 -3.06 -24.24 0.32
N SER A 279 -1.90 -23.97 0.89
CA SER A 279 -1.62 -24.27 2.29
C SER A 279 -0.88 -23.13 2.98
N SER A 280 -1.13 -22.98 4.27
CA SER A 280 -0.42 -22.04 5.13
C SER A 280 0.70 -22.74 5.89
N VAL A 281 1.88 -22.12 5.96
CA VAL A 281 3.03 -22.66 6.69
C VAL A 281 3.49 -21.65 7.74
N GLY A 282 3.62 -22.13 8.98
CA GLY A 282 3.90 -21.32 10.17
C GLY A 282 2.64 -20.83 10.88
N THR A 283 2.81 -20.30 12.09
CA THR A 283 1.72 -19.74 12.90
C THR A 283 2.08 -18.36 13.42
N MET A 284 1.08 -17.65 13.96
CA MET A 284 1.30 -16.35 14.60
C MET A 284 2.13 -16.50 15.88
N GLU A 285 1.88 -17.57 16.64
CA GLU A 285 2.57 -17.87 17.89
C GLU A 285 4.05 -18.16 17.64
N ALA A 286 4.36 -19.00 16.66
CA ALA A 286 5.74 -19.28 16.26
C ALA A 286 6.46 -18.01 15.80
N PHE A 287 5.78 -17.14 15.03
CA PHE A 287 6.34 -15.86 14.63
C PHE A 287 6.61 -14.95 15.84
N GLN A 288 5.67 -14.87 16.79
CA GLN A 288 5.82 -14.08 18.00
C GLN A 288 7.01 -14.56 18.86
N GLU A 289 7.19 -15.88 18.99
CA GLU A 289 8.34 -16.46 19.69
C GLU A 289 9.67 -16.07 19.03
N MET A 290 9.74 -16.14 17.70
CA MET A 290 10.91 -15.68 16.96
C MET A 290 11.14 -14.18 17.12
N LEU A 291 10.10 -13.35 17.07
CA LEU A 291 10.23 -11.91 17.23
C LEU A 291 10.81 -11.54 18.60
N VAL A 292 10.29 -12.14 19.68
CA VAL A 292 10.78 -11.90 21.04
C VAL A 292 12.24 -12.32 21.18
N ARG A 293 12.63 -13.43 20.56
CA ARG A 293 14.02 -13.92 20.61
C ARG A 293 14.99 -13.05 19.81
N GLU A 294 14.57 -12.62 18.62
CA GLU A 294 15.46 -12.06 17.60
C GLU A 294 15.47 -10.52 17.60
N ILE A 295 14.38 -9.88 18.02
CA ILE A 295 14.19 -8.42 18.08
C ILE A 295 13.40 -8.05 19.35
N PRO A 296 13.96 -8.24 20.56
CA PRO A 296 13.22 -8.16 21.84
C PRO A 296 12.56 -6.81 22.12
N ASN A 297 13.03 -5.73 21.50
CA ASN A 297 12.49 -4.38 21.66
C ASN A 297 11.37 -4.05 20.67
N ALA A 298 11.12 -4.91 19.68
CA ALA A 298 10.04 -4.72 18.72
C ALA A 298 8.72 -5.27 19.25
N LYS A 299 7.63 -4.60 18.89
CA LYS A 299 6.26 -4.99 19.29
C LYS A 299 5.50 -5.55 18.10
N LEU A 300 4.88 -6.71 18.31
CA LEU A 300 3.90 -7.26 17.38
C LEU A 300 2.53 -6.61 17.64
N LEU A 301 1.97 -5.93 16.65
CA LEU A 301 0.66 -5.27 16.75
C LEU A 301 -0.31 -5.90 15.75
N GLN A 302 -1.16 -6.81 16.22
CA GLN A 302 -2.10 -7.53 15.36
C GLN A 302 -3.32 -6.64 15.05
N PRO A 303 -3.59 -6.34 13.76
CA PRO A 303 -4.75 -5.56 13.39
C PRO A 303 -6.04 -6.40 13.48
N THR A 304 -7.12 -5.79 13.93
CA THR A 304 -8.46 -6.38 13.82
C THR A 304 -9.14 -5.81 12.56
N PRO A 305 -9.65 -6.64 11.63
CA PRO A 305 -10.32 -6.16 10.43
C PRO A 305 -11.38 -5.09 10.71
N GLY A 306 -11.25 -3.94 10.04
CA GLY A 306 -12.18 -2.81 10.13
C GLY A 306 -12.02 -1.93 11.37
N LEU A 307 -11.18 -2.32 12.34
CA LEU A 307 -10.89 -1.48 13.50
C LEU A 307 -9.55 -0.75 13.30
N PRO A 308 -9.51 0.57 13.53
CA PRO A 308 -8.26 1.31 13.43
C PRO A 308 -7.27 0.89 14.53
N LEU A 309 -6.05 0.53 14.12
CA LEU A 309 -4.90 0.33 14.98
C LEU A 309 -4.07 1.62 15.03
N GLU A 310 -4.03 2.28 16.18
CA GLU A 310 -3.22 3.49 16.37
C GLU A 310 -1.83 3.14 16.91
N ILE A 311 -0.79 3.71 16.30
CA ILE A 311 0.61 3.56 16.66
C ILE A 311 1.19 4.95 16.89
N SER A 312 1.57 5.24 18.12
CA SER A 312 2.21 6.49 18.51
C SER A 312 3.62 6.24 19.04
N TYR A 313 4.45 7.29 19.06
CA TYR A 313 5.67 7.26 19.84
C TYR A 313 5.27 7.16 21.32
N SER A 314 5.28 5.95 21.88
CA SER A 314 5.47 5.81 23.31
C SER A 314 6.92 6.24 23.58
N SER A 315 7.13 7.37 24.25
CA SER A 315 8.42 7.77 24.79
C SER A 315 8.98 6.56 25.53
N ILE A 316 9.97 5.90 24.93
CA ILE A 316 10.66 4.78 25.57
C ILE A 316 11.41 5.41 26.74
N SER A 317 10.86 5.28 27.94
CA SER A 317 11.54 5.54 29.21
C SER A 317 12.55 4.44 29.50
#